data_AF-A0AAU2CKU8-F1
#
_entry.id   AF-A0AAU2CKU8-F1
#
_cell.length_a   1.000
_cell.length_b   1.000
_cell.length_c   1.000
_cell.angle_alpha   90.00
_cell.angle_beta   90.00
_cell.angle_gamma   90.00
#
_symmetry.space_group_name_H-M   'P 1'
#
loop_
_entity.id
_entity.type
_entity.pdbx_description
1 polymer ?
#
loop_
_entity_poly.entity_id
_entity_poly.type
_entity_poly.pdbx_seq_one_letter_code
_entity_poly.pdbx_strand_id
1 'polypeptide(L)'
;MAHTFDELVEMQRLADEAHSRVLELGDTYGRPTATPWTAQQTETYETAWQHWRDLAAQAQAAVTAHAKEQDKPRFGIEAAVRAKAWHPEQAAA
;
A
#
# COMPACT_ATOMS: atom_id res chain seq x y z
N MET A 1 -2.30 20.97 6.41
CA MET A 1 -3.66 20.55 5.99
C MET A 1 -3.62 19.04 5.95
N ALA A 2 -4.48 18.32 6.67
CA ALA A 2 -4.55 16.88 6.46
C ALA A 2 -5.02 16.58 5.04
N HIS A 3 -4.54 15.45 4.54
CA HIS A 3 -5.09 14.80 3.37
C HIS A 3 -6.59 14.59 3.55
N THR A 4 -7.35 14.80 2.48
CA THR A 4 -8.76 14.42 2.36
C THR A 4 -8.90 12.90 2.38
N PHE A 5 -10.10 12.40 2.65
CA PHE A 5 -10.35 10.96 2.65
C PHE A 5 -10.07 10.32 1.29
N ASP A 6 -10.39 10.99 0.18
CA ASP A 6 -10.13 10.47 -1.17
C ASP A 6 -8.63 10.42 -1.49
N GLU A 7 -7.83 11.38 -1.01
CA GLU A 7 -6.37 11.30 -1.10
C GLU A 7 -5.81 10.12 -0.30
N LEU A 8 -6.35 9.82 0.88
CA LEU A 8 -5.94 8.63 1.64
C LEU A 8 -6.22 7.33 0.88
N VAL A 9 -7.35 7.26 0.19
CA VAL A 9 -7.74 6.12 -0.65
C VAL A 9 -6.77 5.97 -1.81
N GLU A 10 -6.40 7.06 -2.47
CA GLU A 10 -5.43 7.03 -3.56
C GLU A 10 -4.04 6.60 -3.08
N MET A 11 -3.59 7.14 -1.95
CA MET A 11 -2.32 6.72 -1.34
C MET A 11 -2.32 5.23 -0.98
N GLN A 12 -3.44 4.69 -0.48
CA GLN A 12 -3.59 3.27 -0.20
C GLN A 12 -3.55 2.44 -1.49
N ARG A 13 -4.20 2.89 -2.58
CA ARG A 13 -4.16 2.20 -3.88
C ARG A 13 -2.75 2.13 -4.45
N LEU A 14 -1.99 3.23 -4.40
CA LEU A 14 -0.60 3.24 -4.82
C LEU A 14 0.25 2.24 -4.02
N ALA A 15 0.03 2.17 -2.70
CA ALA A 15 0.69 1.17 -1.87
C ALA A 15 0.27 -0.27 -2.25
N ASP A 16 -1.01 -0.50 -2.54
CA ASP A 16 -1.52 -1.83 -2.92
C ASP A 16 -1.01 -2.27 -4.32
N GLU A 17 -0.90 -1.34 -5.27
CA GLU A 17 -0.29 -1.57 -6.59
C GLU A 17 1.20 -1.92 -6.46
N ALA A 18 1.94 -1.14 -5.68
CA ALA A 18 3.36 -1.41 -5.42
C ALA A 18 3.56 -2.76 -4.71
N HIS A 19 2.65 -3.13 -3.78
CA HIS A 19 2.67 -4.43 -3.14
C HIS A 19 2.41 -5.56 -4.15
N SER A 20 1.45 -5.38 -5.05
CA SER A 20 1.15 -6.35 -6.12
C SER A 20 2.38 -6.61 -6.98
N ARG A 21 3.16 -5.57 -7.29
CA ARG A 21 4.43 -5.73 -8.01
C ARG A 21 5.46 -6.56 -7.25
N VAL A 22 5.56 -6.40 -5.92
CA VAL A 22 6.46 -7.22 -5.07
C VAL A 22 6.04 -8.69 -5.13
N LEU A 23 4.74 -8.97 -5.05
CA LEU A 23 4.20 -10.33 -5.14
C LEU A 23 4.47 -10.96 -6.50
N GLU A 24 4.22 -10.24 -7.60
CA GLU A 24 4.53 -10.69 -8.95
C GLU A 24 6.01 -11.06 -9.14
N LEU A 25 6.92 -10.23 -8.60
CA LEU A 25 8.36 -10.50 -8.64
C LEU A 25 8.71 -11.75 -7.85
N GLY A 26 8.14 -11.91 -6.66
CA GLY A 26 8.32 -13.11 -5.83
C GLY A 26 7.84 -14.39 -6.52
N ASP A 27 6.68 -14.32 -7.19
CA ASP A 27 6.12 -15.45 -7.95
C ASP A 27 6.96 -15.75 -9.20
N THR A 28 7.45 -14.72 -9.89
CA THR A 28 8.28 -14.85 -11.10
C THR A 28 9.64 -15.45 -10.81
N TYR A 29 10.30 -15.02 -9.72
CA TYR A 29 11.64 -15.50 -9.36
C TYR A 29 11.59 -16.83 -8.60
N GLY A 30 10.42 -17.20 -8.06
CA GLY A 30 10.23 -18.38 -7.25
C GLY A 30 10.82 -18.24 -5.85
N ARG A 31 10.60 -19.25 -4.98
CA ARG A 31 11.09 -19.21 -3.60
C ARG A 31 12.62 -19.20 -3.58
N PRO A 32 13.26 -18.23 -2.90
CA PRO A 32 14.73 -18.15 -2.80
C PRO A 32 15.37 -19.42 -2.24
N THR A 33 14.64 -20.15 -1.38
CA THR A 33 15.08 -21.41 -0.78
C THR A 33 15.05 -22.60 -1.75
N ALA A 34 14.33 -22.49 -2.87
CA ALA A 34 14.25 -23.50 -3.91
C ALA A 34 15.07 -23.11 -5.15
N THR A 35 15.13 -21.82 -5.49
CA THR A 35 15.92 -21.28 -6.60
C THR A 35 16.66 -20.04 -6.11
N PRO A 36 18.01 -20.10 -5.96
CA PRO A 36 18.79 -18.93 -5.63
C PRO A 36 18.60 -17.84 -6.69
N TRP A 37 18.28 -16.62 -6.25
CA TRP A 37 18.12 -15.48 -7.13
C TRP A 37 19.48 -14.94 -7.59
N THR A 38 19.52 -14.39 -8.80
CA THR A 38 20.68 -13.62 -9.28
C THR A 38 20.78 -12.29 -8.54
N ALA A 39 21.96 -11.67 -8.53
CA ALA A 39 22.15 -10.35 -7.92
C ALA A 39 21.17 -9.29 -8.49
N GLN A 40 20.91 -9.33 -9.80
CA GLN A 40 19.97 -8.42 -10.47
C GLN A 40 18.52 -8.68 -10.06
N GLN A 41 18.12 -9.95 -9.88
CA GLN A 41 16.77 -10.30 -9.41
C GLN A 41 16.55 -9.82 -7.97
N THR A 42 17.54 -10.04 -7.11
CA THR A 42 17.54 -9.55 -5.72
C THR A 42 17.42 -8.03 -5.68
N GLU A 43 18.26 -7.31 -6.43
CA GLU A 43 18.20 -5.83 -6.49
C GLU A 43 16.86 -5.31 -6.99
N THR A 44 16.29 -5.96 -8.01
CA THR A 44 14.97 -5.59 -8.56
C THR A 44 13.86 -5.79 -7.52
N TYR A 45 13.88 -6.92 -6.81
CA TYR A 45 12.92 -7.22 -5.76
C TYR A 45 13.04 -6.25 -4.58
N GLU A 46 14.25 -6.02 -4.08
CA GLU A 46 14.51 -5.09 -2.96
C GLU A 46 14.09 -3.66 -3.31
N THR A 47 14.33 -3.22 -4.54
CA THR A 47 13.86 -1.90 -5.03
C THR A 47 12.34 -1.80 -4.99
N ALA A 48 11.63 -2.80 -5.51
CA ALA A 48 10.17 -2.83 -5.48
C ALA A 48 9.63 -2.89 -4.03
N TRP A 49 10.27 -3.67 -3.17
CA TRP A 49 9.91 -3.80 -1.77
C TRP A 49 10.11 -2.50 -0.99
N GLN A 50 11.22 -1.81 -1.21
CA GLN A 50 11.49 -0.51 -0.59
C GLN A 50 10.48 0.54 -1.07
N HIS A 51 10.17 0.57 -2.37
CA HIS A 51 9.16 1.47 -2.92
C HIS A 51 7.77 1.26 -2.29
N TRP A 52 7.33 0.00 -2.19
CA TRP A 52 6.10 -0.35 -1.51
C TRP A 52 6.09 0.11 -0.04
N ARG A 53 7.18 -0.13 0.70
CA ARG A 53 7.31 0.30 2.09
C ARG A 53 7.20 1.80 2.27
N ASP A 54 7.81 2.56 1.37
CA ASP A 54 7.77 4.02 1.44
C ASP A 54 6.36 4.54 1.19
N LEU A 55 5.62 3.97 0.23
CA LEU A 55 4.22 4.32 -0.02
C LEU A 55 3.31 3.90 1.14
N ALA A 56 3.48 2.70 1.68
CA ALA A 56 2.71 2.22 2.81
C ALA A 56 2.94 3.09 4.06
N ALA A 57 4.18 3.50 4.32
CA ALA A 57 4.51 4.41 5.43
C ALA A 57 3.85 5.79 5.25
N GLN A 58 3.88 6.34 4.03
CA GLN A 58 3.21 7.61 3.71
C GLN A 58 1.70 7.52 3.92
N ALA A 59 1.04 6.47 3.41
CA ALA A 59 -0.40 6.26 3.59
C ALA A 59 -0.77 6.17 5.09
N GLN A 60 0.00 5.40 5.87
CA GLN A 60 -0.23 5.25 7.31
C GLN A 60 -0.02 6.56 8.09
N ALA A 61 0.98 7.36 7.72
CA ALA A 61 1.21 8.68 8.30
C ALA A 61 0.06 9.64 8.00
N ALA A 62 -0.42 9.65 6.74
CA ALA A 62 -1.54 10.47 6.31
C ALA A 62 -2.86 10.08 7.02
N VAL A 63 -3.15 8.79 7.15
CA VAL A 63 -4.31 8.29 7.92
C VAL A 63 -4.24 8.75 9.38
N THR A 64 -3.05 8.70 9.98
CA THR A 64 -2.84 9.13 11.37
C THR A 64 -3.09 10.62 11.54
N ALA A 65 -2.58 11.45 10.62
CA ALA A 65 -2.81 12.89 10.62
C ALA A 65 -4.30 13.23 10.43
N HIS A 66 -4.95 12.60 9.46
CA HIS A 66 -6.38 12.79 9.19
C HIS A 66 -7.25 12.38 10.38
N ALA A 67 -6.98 11.22 10.99
CA ALA A 67 -7.73 10.76 12.16
C ALA A 67 -7.63 11.74 13.33
N LYS A 68 -6.43 12.29 13.56
CA LYS A 68 -6.19 13.31 14.60
C LYS A 68 -6.95 14.60 14.32
N GLU A 69 -6.94 15.08 13.07
CA GLU A 69 -7.65 16.32 12.70
C GLU A 69 -9.18 16.16 12.77
N GLN A 70 -9.70 14.97 12.49
CA GLN A 70 -11.13 14.66 12.55
C GLN A 70 -11.61 14.26 13.96
N ASP A 71 -10.73 14.18 14.95
CA ASP A 71 -10.99 13.61 16.28
C ASP A 71 -11.69 12.22 16.21
N LYS A 72 -11.23 11.38 15.26
CA LYS A 72 -11.78 10.05 15.01
C LYS A 72 -10.77 8.96 15.34
N PRO A 73 -11.22 7.75 15.72
CA PRO A 73 -10.32 6.62 15.90
C PRO A 73 -9.60 6.25 14.59
N ARG A 74 -8.26 6.19 14.64
CA ARG A 74 -7.39 5.84 13.50
C ARG A 74 -7.81 4.53 12.81
N PHE A 75 -8.15 3.50 13.59
CA PHE A 75 -8.53 2.19 13.05
C PHE A 75 -9.78 2.26 12.17
N GLY A 76 -10.74 3.12 12.49
CA GLY A 76 -11.98 3.27 11.73
C GLY A 76 -11.73 3.96 10.38
N ILE A 77 -10.87 4.98 10.37
CA ILE A 77 -10.45 5.65 9.15
C ILE A 77 -9.66 4.67 8.26
N GLU A 78 -8.70 3.93 8.84
CA GLU A 78 -7.90 2.96 8.10
C GLU A 78 -8.77 1.87 7.44
N ALA A 79 -9.72 1.30 8.18
CA ALA A 79 -10.64 0.30 7.64
C ALA A 79 -11.49 0.85 6.49
N ALA A 80 -12.00 2.08 6.62
CA ALA A 80 -12.79 2.73 5.58
C ALA A 80 -11.95 3.03 4.32
N VAL A 81 -10.72 3.49 4.50
CA VAL A 81 -9.76 3.72 3.40
C VAL A 81 -9.47 2.42 2.66
N ARG A 82 -9.13 1.34 3.38
CA ARG A 82 -8.87 0.03 2.78
C ARG A 82 -10.09 -0.53 2.04
N ALA A 83 -11.28 -0.39 2.62
CA ALA A 83 -12.52 -0.85 1.99
C ALA A 83 -12.79 -0.12 0.66
N LYS A 84 -12.60 1.21 0.60
CA LYS A 84 -12.80 2.00 -0.62
C LYS A 84 -11.65 1.87 -1.63
N ALA A 85 -10.43 1.59 -1.18
CA ALA A 85 -9.31 1.25 -2.04
C ALA A 85 -9.57 -0.07 -2.78
N TRP A 86 -10.10 -1.07 -2.07
CA TRP A 86 -10.45 -2.39 -2.61
C TRP A 86 -11.70 -2.37 -3.51
N HIS A 87 -12.74 -1.63 -3.13
CA HIS A 87 -13.99 -1.53 -3.87
C HIS A 87 -14.18 -0.12 -4.46
N PRO A 88 -13.78 0.12 -5.73
CA PRO A 88 -13.97 1.43 -6.36
C PRO A 88 -15.45 1.81 -6.58
N GLU A 89 -16.41 0.89 -6.45
CA GLU A 89 -17.83 1.17 -6.73
C GLU A 89 -18.80 0.38 -5.83
N GLN A 90 -19.24 1.01 -4.74
CA GLN A 90 -20.58 0.83 -4.14
C GLN A 90 -21.09 2.18 -3.59
N ALA A 91 -21.02 3.22 -4.42
CA ALA A 91 -21.63 4.51 -4.17
C ALA A 91 -22.42 4.99 -5.41
N ALA A 92 -23.20 4.08 -6.01
CA ALA A 92 -24.29 4.40 -6.94
C ALA A 92 -25.10 3.11 -7.25
N ALA A 93 -26.11 2.81 -6.43
CA ALA A 93 -27.28 2.01 -6.82
C ALA A 93 -28.46 2.37 -5.92
#